data_AF-A0A3D1DFB0-F1
#
_entry.id   AF-A0A3D1DFB0-F1
#
_cell.length_a   1.000
_cell.length_b   1.000
_cell.length_c   1.000
_cell.angle_alpha   90.00
_cell.angle_beta   90.00
_cell.angle_gamma   90.00
#
_symmetry.space_group_name_H-M   'P 1'
#
loop_
_entity.id
_entity.type
_entity.pdbx_description
1 polymer ?
#
loop_
_entity_poly.entity_id
_entity_poly.type
_entity_poly.pdbx_seq_one_letter_code
_entity_poly.pdbx_strand_id
1 'polypeptide(L)'
;MSVGDYIRGSQIWKSIFRHPAPYDRRNRVVVMLTNFFLHLHPVSVKQQGIALSYTWCMGGITFFLFLVETITGVLLMFYYRPTLEWAYQDILALRDVTTLGIMREIHRWGAHAMVITVWLHMYRVFLTGSYKPPREFNWVVGVLLLVLTLLLSFTGYLLPWDQLAIWAITVGSNMA
;
A
#
# COMPACT_ATOMS: atom_id res chain seq x y z
N MET A 1 23.99 -33.12 15.66
CA MET A 1 23.32 -31.83 15.93
C MET A 1 22.39 -31.52 14.78
N SER A 2 21.13 -31.19 15.05
CA SER A 2 20.19 -30.77 14.00
C SER A 2 20.62 -29.41 13.42
N VAL A 3 20.38 -29.18 12.13
CA VAL A 3 20.59 -27.87 11.48
C VAL A 3 19.84 -26.77 12.25
N GLY A 4 18.68 -27.09 12.83
CA GLY A 4 17.92 -26.16 13.66
C GLY A 4 18.64 -25.73 14.95
N ASP A 5 19.37 -26.64 15.59
CA ASP A 5 20.14 -26.33 16.80
C ASP A 5 21.37 -25.49 16.49
N TYR A 6 21.98 -25.73 15.33
CA TYR A 6 23.09 -24.91 14.83
C TYR A 6 22.65 -23.45 14.57
N ILE A 7 21.51 -23.27 13.90
CA ILE A 7 20.94 -21.94 13.64
C ILE A 7 20.56 -21.24 14.96
N ARG A 8 19.86 -21.93 15.87
CA ARG A 8 19.46 -21.37 17.17
C ARG A 8 20.65 -21.08 18.10
N GLY A 9 21.75 -21.80 17.93
CA GLY A 9 22.99 -21.60 18.67
C GLY A 9 23.82 -20.40 18.19
N SER A 10 23.56 -19.92 16.97
CA SER A 10 24.33 -18.83 16.33
C SER A 10 24.22 -17.50 17.10
N GLN A 11 25.27 -16.69 17.01
CA GLN A 11 25.29 -15.34 17.60
C GLN A 11 24.19 -14.45 17.02
N ILE A 12 23.90 -14.59 15.73
CA ILE A 12 22.83 -13.84 15.03
C ILE A 12 21.46 -14.19 15.60
N TRP A 13 21.17 -15.48 15.81
CA TRP A 13 19.89 -15.89 16.38
C TRP A 13 19.71 -15.39 17.81
N LYS A 14 20.74 -15.52 18.65
CA LYS A 14 20.72 -15.05 20.03
C LYS A 14 20.67 -13.52 20.15
N SER A 15 21.22 -12.79 19.18
CA SER A 15 21.14 -11.32 19.17
C SER A 15 19.74 -10.81 18.84
N ILE A 16 19.00 -11.52 17.98
CA ILE A 16 17.63 -11.18 17.57
C ILE A 16 16.64 -11.68 18.63
N PHE A 17 16.68 -12.96 19.00
CA PHE A 17 15.78 -13.59 19.97
C PHE A 17 16.46 -13.76 21.33
N ARG A 18 16.60 -12.64 22.05
CA ARG A 18 17.27 -12.58 23.37
C ARG A 18 16.46 -13.20 24.51
N HIS A 19 15.15 -13.35 24.32
CA HIS A 19 14.22 -13.83 25.34
C HIS A 19 13.54 -15.12 24.87
N PRO A 20 13.23 -16.06 25.80
CA PRO A 20 12.47 -17.25 25.47
C PRO A 20 11.02 -16.91 25.07
N ALA A 21 10.30 -17.89 24.51
CA ALA A 21 8.91 -17.70 24.12
C ALA A 21 8.06 -17.18 25.29
N PRO A 22 7.25 -16.12 25.09
CA PRO A 22 6.49 -15.52 26.16
C PRO A 22 5.27 -16.36 26.54
N TYR A 23 5.19 -16.82 27.78
CA TYR A 23 4.05 -17.56 28.33
C TYR A 23 3.07 -16.64 29.07
N ASP A 24 3.56 -15.57 29.66
CA ASP A 24 2.83 -14.58 30.44
C ASP A 24 2.74 -13.22 29.73
N ARG A 25 1.77 -12.39 30.12
CA ARG A 25 1.53 -11.08 29.50
C ARG A 25 2.72 -10.14 29.64
N ARG A 26 3.40 -10.15 30.80
CA ARG A 26 4.53 -9.25 31.09
C ARG A 26 5.72 -9.61 30.20
N ASN A 27 6.07 -10.89 30.13
CA ASN A 27 7.14 -11.37 29.26
C ASN A 27 6.83 -11.10 27.78
N ARG A 28 5.57 -11.22 27.35
CA ARG A 28 5.17 -10.84 25.97
C ARG A 28 5.48 -9.37 25.65
N VAL A 29 5.15 -8.47 26.57
CA VAL A 29 5.44 -7.03 26.42
C VAL A 29 6.95 -6.81 26.32
N VAL A 30 7.74 -7.44 27.19
CA VAL A 30 9.21 -7.32 27.19
C VAL A 30 9.80 -7.86 25.89
N VAL A 31 9.40 -9.05 25.45
CA VAL A 31 9.86 -9.66 24.20
C VAL A 31 9.54 -8.76 23.01
N MET A 32 8.33 -8.20 22.93
CA MET A 32 7.92 -7.36 21.82
C MET A 32 8.62 -6.00 21.81
N LEU A 33 8.79 -5.35 22.96
CA LEU A 33 9.45 -4.04 23.04
C LEU A 33 10.97 -4.12 22.90
N THR A 34 11.61 -5.23 23.32
CA THR A 34 13.08 -5.38 23.27
C THR A 34 13.58 -5.92 21.93
N ASN A 35 12.70 -6.46 21.09
CA ASN A 35 13.06 -6.98 19.78
C ASN A 35 12.76 -5.93 18.69
N PHE A 36 13.76 -5.65 17.86
CA PHE A 36 13.66 -4.66 16.79
C PHE A 36 12.59 -4.98 15.74
N PHE A 37 12.24 -6.23 15.48
CA PHE A 37 11.17 -6.53 14.52
C PHE A 37 9.80 -6.56 15.19
N LEU A 38 9.72 -7.10 16.40
CA LEU A 38 8.44 -7.28 17.09
C LEU A 38 7.86 -5.97 17.66
N HIS A 39 8.69 -4.93 17.87
CA HIS A 39 8.19 -3.65 18.38
C HIS A 39 7.29 -2.91 17.38
N LEU A 40 7.38 -3.26 16.08
CA LEU A 40 6.49 -2.74 15.04
C LEU A 40 5.05 -3.29 15.19
N HIS A 41 4.89 -4.42 15.88
CA HIS A 41 3.59 -5.03 16.10
C HIS A 41 3.00 -4.63 17.46
N PRO A 42 1.67 -4.40 17.53
CA PRO A 42 1.01 -4.07 18.79
C PRO A 42 1.07 -5.25 19.76
N VAL A 43 1.41 -4.96 21.02
CA VAL A 43 1.57 -5.97 22.09
C VAL A 43 0.27 -6.73 22.41
N SER A 44 -0.87 -6.05 22.27
CA SER A 44 -2.19 -6.67 22.41
C SER A 44 -3.18 -5.96 21.51
N VAL A 45 -4.04 -6.73 20.84
CA VAL A 45 -5.12 -6.22 20.00
C VAL A 45 -6.45 -6.72 20.55
N LYS A 46 -7.47 -5.87 20.56
CA LYS A 46 -8.84 -6.29 20.89
C LYS A 46 -9.36 -7.20 19.78
N GLN A 47 -10.00 -8.31 20.14
CA GLN A 47 -10.52 -9.29 19.18
C GLN A 47 -11.50 -8.69 18.15
N GLN A 48 -12.30 -7.70 18.56
CA GLN A 48 -13.22 -6.99 17.66
C GLN A 48 -12.46 -6.17 16.60
N GLY A 49 -11.26 -5.69 16.92
CA GLY A 49 -10.43 -4.91 16.00
C GLY A 49 -9.77 -5.74 14.88
N ILE A 50 -9.74 -7.07 15.02
CA ILE A 50 -9.24 -8.00 14.00
C ILE A 50 -10.37 -8.71 13.23
N ALA A 51 -11.62 -8.47 13.60
CA ALA A 51 -12.75 -9.09 12.91
C ALA A 51 -12.80 -8.61 11.46
N LEU A 52 -12.71 -9.56 10.52
CA LEU A 52 -12.77 -9.27 9.09
C LEU A 52 -14.09 -8.60 8.70
N SER A 53 -15.19 -9.00 9.35
CA SER A 53 -16.51 -8.40 9.17
C SER A 53 -16.58 -6.92 9.57
N TYR A 54 -15.68 -6.46 10.45
CA TYR A 54 -15.67 -5.10 10.97
C TYR A 54 -14.66 -4.19 10.26
N THR A 55 -13.50 -4.72 9.86
CA THR A 55 -12.44 -3.94 9.21
C THR A 55 -12.48 -4.03 7.69
N TRP A 56 -13.04 -5.13 7.17
CA TRP A 56 -12.96 -5.58 5.77
C TRP A 56 -11.52 -5.63 5.22
N CYS A 57 -10.53 -5.55 6.11
CA CYS A 57 -9.12 -5.35 5.80
C CYS A 57 -8.82 -4.20 4.80
N MET A 58 -9.73 -3.25 4.60
CA MET A 58 -9.64 -2.27 3.49
C MET A 58 -8.39 -1.39 3.57
N GLY A 59 -7.99 -0.97 4.77
CA GLY A 59 -6.76 -0.19 4.95
C GLY A 59 -5.50 -1.01 4.62
N GLY A 60 -5.47 -2.29 4.99
CA GLY A 60 -4.37 -3.19 4.67
C GLY A 60 -4.31 -3.53 3.17
N ILE A 61 -5.47 -3.74 2.54
CA ILE A 61 -5.58 -3.96 1.10
C ILE A 61 -5.11 -2.71 0.33
N THR A 62 -5.51 -1.52 0.77
CA THR A 62 -5.06 -0.24 0.18
C THR A 62 -3.53 -0.14 0.23
N PHE A 63 -2.92 -0.45 1.37
CA PHE A 63 -1.45 -0.44 1.51
C PHE A 63 -0.77 -1.51 0.63
N PHE A 64 -1.34 -2.70 0.55
CA PHE A 64 -0.83 -3.74 -0.34
C PHE A 64 -0.88 -3.30 -1.81
N LEU A 65 -2.00 -2.72 -2.25
CA LEU A 65 -2.15 -2.19 -3.60
C LEU A 65 -1.16 -1.07 -3.88
N PHE A 66 -0.92 -0.17 -2.91
CA PHE A 66 0.13 0.85 -3.04
C PHE A 66 1.52 0.24 -3.32
N LEU A 67 1.88 -0.87 -2.67
CA LEU A 67 3.14 -1.56 -2.94
C LEU A 67 3.16 -2.17 -4.35
N VAL A 68 2.05 -2.78 -4.77
CA VAL A 68 1.90 -3.32 -6.13
C VAL A 68 2.06 -2.20 -7.17
N GLU A 69 1.35 -1.08 -7.00
CA GLU A 69 1.43 0.09 -7.88
C GLU A 69 2.82 0.70 -7.92
N THR A 70 3.50 0.78 -6.78
CA THR A 70 4.87 1.31 -6.72
C THR A 70 5.83 0.42 -7.50
N ILE A 71 5.75 -0.90 -7.33
CA ILE A 71 6.63 -1.85 -8.02
C ILE A 71 6.34 -1.86 -9.52
N THR A 72 5.08 -2.03 -9.92
CA THR A 72 4.71 -2.06 -11.34
C THR A 72 4.98 -0.72 -12.02
N GLY A 73 4.71 0.40 -11.34
CA GLY A 73 4.97 1.75 -11.85
C GLY A 73 6.46 2.00 -12.11
N VAL A 74 7.33 1.68 -11.14
CA VAL A 74 8.79 1.80 -11.31
C VAL A 74 9.29 0.95 -12.48
N LEU A 75 8.75 -0.27 -12.64
CA LEU A 75 9.12 -1.13 -13.76
C LEU A 75 8.67 -0.56 -15.11
N LEU A 76 7.46 0.01 -15.18
CA LEU A 76 6.95 0.66 -16.41
C LEU A 76 7.74 1.91 -16.78
N MET A 77 8.29 2.65 -15.81
CA MET A 77 9.11 3.84 -16.06
C MET A 77 10.35 3.57 -16.92
N PHE A 78 10.91 2.35 -16.89
CA PHE A 78 12.04 2.00 -17.75
C PHE A 78 11.70 1.92 -19.25
N TYR A 79 10.41 1.82 -19.57
CA TYR A 79 9.91 1.61 -20.94
C TYR A 79 9.06 2.78 -21.45
N TYR A 80 8.77 3.78 -20.61
CA TYR A 80 7.90 4.89 -20.94
C TYR A 80 8.68 6.20 -21.07
N ARG A 81 8.54 6.90 -22.21
CA ARG A 81 9.12 8.22 -22.44
C ARG A 81 8.04 9.31 -22.32
N PRO A 82 8.17 10.26 -21.37
CA PRO A 82 7.20 11.33 -21.18
C PRO A 82 7.40 12.47 -22.20
N THR A 83 7.20 12.18 -23.48
CA THR A 83 7.32 13.13 -24.60
C THR A 83 6.09 13.01 -25.52
N LEU A 84 5.63 14.11 -26.10
CA LEU A 84 4.39 14.15 -26.90
C LEU A 84 4.45 13.21 -28.11
N GLU A 85 5.65 13.05 -28.67
CA GLU A 85 5.89 12.24 -29.87
C GLU A 85 5.85 10.73 -29.57
N TRP A 86 6.32 10.32 -28.38
CA TRP A 86 6.55 8.91 -28.05
C TRP A 86 5.61 8.34 -26.98
N ALA A 87 4.99 9.16 -26.13
CA ALA A 87 4.21 8.68 -24.98
C ALA A 87 3.12 7.67 -25.37
N TYR A 88 2.32 8.00 -26.39
CA TYR A 88 1.26 7.10 -26.87
C TYR A 88 1.82 5.85 -27.55
N GLN A 89 2.90 6.00 -28.33
CA GLN A 89 3.54 4.88 -29.03
C GLN A 89 4.16 3.88 -28.05
N ASP A 90 4.79 4.36 -26.97
CA ASP A 90 5.37 3.52 -25.93
C ASP A 90 4.28 2.71 -25.20
N ILE A 91 3.10 3.31 -24.95
CA ILE A 91 1.95 2.57 -24.40
C ILE A 91 1.44 1.48 -25.34
N LEU A 92 1.42 1.73 -26.65
CA LEU A 92 1.05 0.70 -27.63
C LEU A 92 2.09 -0.42 -27.68
N ALA A 93 3.38 -0.08 -27.70
CA ALA A 93 4.47 -1.06 -27.71
C ALA A 93 4.48 -1.94 -26.45
N LEU A 94 4.16 -1.37 -25.28
CA LEU A 94 4.00 -2.13 -24.04
C LEU A 94 2.90 -3.19 -24.14
N ARG A 95 1.83 -2.94 -24.90
CA ARG A 95 0.74 -3.89 -25.10
C ARG A 95 1.16 -5.09 -25.96
N ASP A 96 2.04 -4.87 -26.93
CA ASP A 96 2.46 -5.90 -27.87
C ASP A 96 3.40 -6.94 -27.22
N VAL A 97 4.12 -6.54 -26.16
CA VAL A 97 4.94 -7.45 -25.36
C VAL A 97 4.10 -8.02 -24.22
N THR A 98 3.76 -9.31 -24.28
CA THR A 98 2.79 -9.95 -23.36
C THR A 98 3.09 -9.72 -21.87
N THR A 99 4.35 -9.82 -21.44
CA THR A 99 4.73 -9.62 -20.02
C THR A 99 4.54 -8.18 -19.56
N LEU A 100 4.94 -7.21 -20.40
CA LEU A 100 4.81 -5.79 -20.11
C LEU A 100 3.36 -5.32 -20.22
N GLY A 101 2.59 -5.89 -21.15
CA GLY A 101 1.17 -5.63 -21.32
C GLY A 101 0.36 -6.06 -20.10
N ILE A 102 0.64 -7.26 -19.56
CA ILE A 102 0.04 -7.74 -18.31
C ILE A 102 0.44 -6.82 -17.14
N MET A 103 1.71 -6.45 -17.03
CA MET A 103 2.17 -5.55 -15.96
C MET A 103 1.48 -4.18 -16.01
N ARG A 104 1.29 -3.61 -17.20
CA ARG A 104 0.53 -2.37 -17.40
C ARG A 104 -0.92 -2.52 -16.97
N GLU A 105 -1.57 -3.63 -17.31
CA GLU A 105 -2.94 -3.88 -16.89
C GLU A 105 -3.06 -4.10 -15.37
N ILE A 106 -2.09 -4.76 -14.74
CA ILE A 106 -2.04 -4.87 -13.27
C ILE A 106 -1.93 -3.48 -12.65
N HIS A 107 -1.05 -2.60 -13.14
CA HIS A 107 -0.92 -1.22 -12.66
C HIS A 107 -2.24 -0.44 -12.85
N ARG A 108 -2.86 -0.54 -14.03
CA ARG A 108 -4.13 0.15 -14.30
C ARG A 108 -5.27 -0.31 -13.38
N TRP A 109 -5.47 -1.62 -13.26
CA TRP A 109 -6.53 -2.18 -12.42
C TRP A 109 -6.23 -2.05 -10.93
N GLY A 110 -4.96 -2.14 -10.53
CA GLY A 110 -4.54 -1.95 -9.15
C GLY A 110 -4.74 -0.50 -8.70
N ALA A 111 -4.48 0.50 -9.55
CA ALA A 111 -4.81 1.89 -9.29
C ALA A 111 -6.31 2.10 -9.05
N HIS A 112 -7.18 1.53 -9.90
CA HIS A 112 -8.64 1.59 -9.70
C HIS A 112 -9.08 0.90 -8.40
N ALA A 113 -8.54 -0.29 -8.12
CA ALA A 113 -8.80 -1.00 -6.88
C ALA A 113 -8.32 -0.21 -5.65
N MET A 114 -7.18 0.48 -5.74
CA MET A 114 -6.63 1.29 -4.67
C MET A 114 -7.56 2.47 -4.36
N VAL A 115 -8.07 3.16 -5.38
CA VAL A 115 -9.06 4.23 -5.21
C VAL A 115 -10.33 3.70 -4.53
N ILE A 116 -10.87 2.56 -4.98
CA ILE A 116 -12.08 1.97 -4.37
C ILE A 116 -11.83 1.59 -2.91
N THR A 117 -10.71 0.92 -2.62
CA THR A 117 -10.40 0.41 -1.28
C THR A 117 -10.08 1.53 -0.29
N VAL A 118 -9.42 2.63 -0.73
CA VAL A 118 -9.22 3.80 0.14
C VAL A 118 -10.54 4.48 0.47
N TRP A 119 -11.47 4.60 -0.49
CA TRP A 119 -12.81 5.13 -0.24
C TRP A 119 -13.59 4.27 0.75
N LEU A 120 -13.60 2.94 0.57
CA LEU A 120 -14.25 2.02 1.50
C LEU A 120 -13.61 2.06 2.90
N HIS A 121 -12.28 2.19 2.97
CA HIS A 121 -11.57 2.37 4.23
C HIS A 121 -12.01 3.66 4.95
N MET A 122 -12.02 4.78 4.24
CA MET A 122 -12.44 6.08 4.79
C MET A 122 -13.90 6.06 5.25
N TYR A 123 -14.79 5.49 4.43
CA TYR A 123 -16.20 5.32 4.77
C TYR A 123 -16.37 4.53 6.07
N ARG A 124 -15.68 3.39 6.19
CA ARG A 124 -15.70 2.58 7.41
C ARG A 124 -15.17 3.37 8.62
N VAL A 125 -14.04 4.06 8.50
CA VAL A 125 -13.45 4.85 9.60
C VAL A 125 -14.42 5.92 10.08
N PHE A 126 -15.13 6.57 9.15
CA PHE A 126 -16.17 7.55 9.45
C PHE A 126 -17.38 6.91 10.18
N LEU A 127 -18.01 5.89 9.59
CA LEU A 127 -19.20 5.23 10.16
C LEU A 127 -18.94 4.61 11.54
N THR A 128 -17.74 4.09 11.75
CA THR A 128 -17.36 3.49 13.04
C THR A 128 -16.91 4.52 14.08
N GLY A 129 -16.86 5.81 13.73
CA GLY A 129 -16.37 6.88 14.61
C GLY A 129 -14.89 6.72 15.00
N SER A 130 -14.10 5.98 14.22
CA SER A 130 -12.70 5.65 14.56
C SER A 130 -11.77 6.86 14.53
N TYR A 131 -12.19 7.96 13.89
CA TYR A 131 -11.47 9.23 13.79
C TYR A 131 -11.53 10.10 15.05
N LYS A 132 -12.44 9.79 16.00
CA LYS A 132 -12.62 10.53 17.26
C LYS A 132 -11.37 10.46 18.15
N PRO A 133 -11.25 11.33 19.18
CA PRO A 133 -10.15 11.27 20.16
C PRO A 133 -9.86 9.85 20.65
N PRO A 134 -8.59 9.41 20.75
CA PRO A 134 -7.35 10.19 20.56
C PRO A 134 -6.73 10.07 19.15
N ARG A 135 -7.50 9.73 18.11
CA ARG A 135 -6.99 9.40 16.76
C ARG A 135 -7.20 10.49 15.70
N GLU A 136 -7.47 11.71 16.12
CA GLU A 136 -7.81 12.83 15.23
C GLU A 136 -6.67 13.15 14.26
N PHE A 137 -5.43 13.15 14.74
CA PHE A 137 -4.25 13.36 13.89
C PHE A 137 -4.14 12.29 12.80
N ASN A 138 -4.42 11.02 13.13
CA ASN A 138 -4.38 9.93 12.16
C ASN A 138 -5.47 10.09 11.08
N TRP A 139 -6.61 10.67 11.43
CA TRP A 139 -7.64 11.01 10.46
C TRP A 139 -7.18 12.09 9.48
N VAL A 140 -6.53 13.15 9.96
CA VAL A 140 -5.96 14.19 9.08
C VAL A 140 -4.95 13.59 8.11
N VAL A 141 -4.06 12.73 8.60
CA VAL A 141 -3.12 11.99 7.74
C VAL A 141 -3.86 11.14 6.71
N GLY A 142 -4.92 10.42 7.12
CA GLY A 142 -5.76 9.63 6.20
C GLY A 142 -6.42 10.48 5.10
N VAL A 143 -6.91 11.68 5.43
CA VAL A 143 -7.48 12.62 4.45
C VAL A 143 -6.42 13.11 3.47
N LEU A 144 -5.22 13.45 3.94
CA LEU A 144 -4.11 13.84 3.06
C LEU A 144 -3.73 12.70 2.12
N LEU A 145 -3.63 11.46 2.62
CA LEU A 145 -3.35 10.29 1.81
C LEU A 145 -4.44 10.00 0.78
N LEU A 146 -5.71 10.23 1.11
CA LEU A 146 -6.82 10.14 0.15
C LEU A 146 -6.62 11.13 -1.00
N VAL A 147 -6.35 12.41 -0.68
CA VAL A 147 -6.13 13.44 -1.71
C VAL A 147 -4.93 13.10 -2.59
N LEU A 148 -3.81 12.67 -2.00
CA LEU A 148 -2.62 12.23 -2.75
C LEU A 148 -2.93 11.04 -3.65
N THR A 149 -3.72 10.07 -3.20
CA THR A 149 -4.12 8.92 -4.01
C THR A 149 -4.95 9.35 -5.22
N LEU A 150 -5.90 10.29 -5.03
CA LEU A 150 -6.70 10.83 -6.13
C LEU A 150 -5.85 11.62 -7.12
N LEU A 151 -4.91 12.44 -6.63
CA LEU A 151 -3.97 13.17 -7.48
C LEU A 151 -3.09 12.22 -8.29
N LEU A 152 -2.49 11.21 -7.66
CA LEU A 152 -1.68 10.21 -8.35
C LEU A 152 -2.50 9.47 -9.42
N SER A 153 -3.71 9.03 -9.08
CA SER A 153 -4.62 8.36 -10.03
C SER A 153 -4.98 9.27 -11.21
N PHE A 154 -5.23 10.55 -10.96
CA PHE A 154 -5.52 11.52 -12.03
C PHE A 154 -4.29 11.75 -12.91
N THR A 155 -3.13 12.05 -12.33
CA THR A 155 -1.91 12.29 -13.12
C THR A 155 -1.45 11.06 -13.91
N GLY A 156 -1.62 9.85 -13.35
CA GLY A 156 -1.30 8.60 -14.04
C GLY A 156 -2.24 8.33 -15.22
N TYR A 157 -3.51 8.70 -15.11
CA TYR A 157 -4.49 8.60 -16.20
C TYR A 157 -4.10 9.45 -17.42
N LEU A 158 -3.30 10.51 -17.24
CA LEU A 158 -2.87 11.40 -18.31
C LEU A 158 -1.67 10.90 -19.11
N LEU A 159 -0.86 10.01 -18.53
CA LEU A 159 0.41 9.57 -19.12
C LEU A 159 0.27 8.88 -20.48
N PRO A 160 -0.79 8.10 -20.79
CA PRO A 160 -0.91 7.47 -22.10
C PRO A 160 -1.06 8.43 -23.27
N TRP A 161 -1.44 9.69 -23.02
CA TRP A 161 -1.63 10.71 -24.06
C TRP A 161 -2.60 10.30 -25.17
N ASP A 162 -3.66 9.57 -24.80
CA ASP A 162 -4.75 9.23 -25.71
C ASP A 162 -5.80 10.36 -25.76
N GLN A 163 -6.82 10.20 -26.60
CA GLN A 163 -7.88 11.21 -26.74
C GLN A 163 -8.58 11.49 -25.41
N LEU A 164 -8.80 10.46 -24.59
CA LEU A 164 -9.46 10.60 -23.30
C LEU A 164 -8.60 11.42 -22.32
N ALA A 165 -7.29 11.17 -22.25
CA ALA A 165 -6.35 11.96 -21.46
C ALA A 165 -6.33 13.43 -21.90
N ILE A 166 -6.27 13.70 -23.21
CA ILE A 166 -6.26 15.07 -23.76
C ILE A 166 -7.54 15.83 -23.38
N TRP A 167 -8.71 15.21 -23.52
CA TRP A 167 -9.97 15.83 -23.12
C TRP A 167 -10.06 16.01 -21.61
N ALA A 168 -9.54 15.08 -20.81
CA ALA A 168 -9.53 15.21 -19.35
C ALA A 168 -8.68 16.40 -18.89
N ILE A 169 -7.49 16.62 -19.49
CA ILE A 169 -6.69 17.82 -19.22
C ILE A 169 -7.42 19.06 -19.66
N THR A 170 -7.96 19.07 -20.88
CA THR A 170 -8.65 20.24 -21.45
C THR A 170 -9.83 20.66 -20.56
N VAL A 171 -10.66 19.73 -20.13
CA VAL A 171 -11.77 20.03 -19.21
C VAL A 171 -11.22 20.47 -17.85
N GLY A 172 -10.26 19.72 -17.29
CA GLY A 172 -9.69 20.02 -15.97
C GLY A 172 -9.03 21.39 -15.88
N SER A 173 -8.29 21.81 -16.91
CA SER A 173 -7.63 23.12 -16.96
C SER A 173 -8.60 24.29 -17.12
N ASN A 174 -9.80 24.04 -17.64
CA ASN A 174 -10.86 25.04 -17.78
C ASN A 174 -11.76 25.16 -16.54
N MET A 175 -11.57 24.32 -15.52
CA MET A 175 -12.34 24.36 -14.27
C MET A 175 -11.67 25.18 -13.16
N ALA A 176 -10.38 25.47 -13.29
CA ALA A 176 -9.60 26.32 -12.38
C ALA A 176 -9.65 27.79 -12.84
#